data_AF-A0A4Y8JSP5-F1
#
_entry.id   AF-A0A4Y8JSP5-F1
#
_cell.length_a   1.000
_cell.length_b   1.000
_cell.length_c   1.000
_cell.angle_alpha   90.00
_cell.angle_beta   90.00
_cell.angle_gamma   90.00
#
_symmetry.space_group_name_H-M   'P 1'
#
loop_
_entity.id
_entity.type
_entity.pdbx_description
1 polymer ?
#
loop_
_entity_poly.entity_id
_entity_poly.type
_entity_poly.pdbx_seq_one_letter_code
_entity_poly.pdbx_strand_id
1 'polypeptide(L)'
;MTAVTVFTCPPDHKHDQKTTCYIVHKCRCTPCRALNVGRENARRRLKAYGRYDNGLVAAGPARAHLTMLRDYGMGYKTIAAAAGVGITATRTLLYGREDYKDGVQGPRHGEVKKQILRETAARILAVKPELKWLGDRIPVDGLGTTRRLQALVAIGWSQSKLEVLLGTGTTSMGRTITSDRVWASTARAVVDLYDELWNTPPAHTAPRDRVSFQRALRYARERRWLPPMGWDDIDLDVAPPVPEPVEGIDVNAVALAVHGDHVRLSALERRAAVSELWDRNWSDSKVAEQLRITPRSVLRIRQELGLPAHDQDALIKRCAA
;
A
#
# COMPACT_ATOMS: atom_id res chain seq x y z
N MET A 1 62.19 -31.60 6.16
CA MET A 1 60.96 -31.07 5.52
C MET A 1 59.90 -30.90 6.59
N THR A 2 59.71 -29.68 7.09
CA THR A 2 58.71 -29.37 8.12
C THR A 2 57.32 -29.45 7.51
N ALA A 3 56.50 -30.40 7.99
CA ALA A 3 55.10 -30.51 7.59
C ALA A 3 54.36 -29.25 8.05
N VAL A 4 54.00 -28.39 7.11
CA VAL A 4 53.15 -27.22 7.38
C VAL A 4 51.78 -27.75 7.77
N THR A 5 51.42 -27.67 9.05
CA THR A 5 50.10 -28.03 9.53
C THR A 5 49.10 -26.99 9.05
N VAL A 6 48.30 -27.38 8.06
CA VAL A 6 47.30 -26.51 7.45
C VAL A 6 46.07 -26.48 8.35
N PHE A 7 45.71 -25.31 8.88
CA PHE A 7 44.51 -25.16 9.70
C PHE A 7 43.26 -25.61 8.95
N THR A 8 42.53 -26.57 9.52
CA THR A 8 41.33 -27.16 8.95
C THR A 8 40.21 -27.09 9.99
N CYS A 9 39.08 -26.48 9.60
CA CYS A 9 37.91 -26.42 10.48
C CYS A 9 37.25 -27.80 10.64
N PRO A 10 36.45 -27.99 11.70
CA PRO A 10 35.64 -29.19 11.90
C PRO A 10 34.76 -29.56 10.68
N PRO A 11 34.45 -30.86 10.49
CA PRO A 11 33.79 -31.38 9.28
C PRO A 11 32.30 -31.04 9.16
N ASP A 12 31.65 -30.64 10.25
CA ASP A 12 30.26 -30.17 10.31
C ASP A 12 30.04 -28.82 9.59
N HIS A 13 31.13 -28.11 9.29
CA HIS A 13 31.10 -26.88 8.52
C HIS A 13 30.88 -27.12 7.01
N LYS A 14 30.31 -26.12 6.33
CA LYS A 14 30.00 -26.14 4.89
C LYS A 14 31.20 -25.79 3.99
N HIS A 15 32.26 -26.60 4.01
CA HIS A 15 33.57 -26.34 3.38
C HIS A 15 33.54 -26.12 1.85
N ASP A 16 32.60 -26.73 1.13
CA ASP A 16 32.48 -26.71 -0.33
C ASP A 16 31.26 -25.92 -0.84
N GLN A 17 30.38 -25.46 0.05
CA GLN A 17 29.15 -24.74 -0.30
C GLN A 17 29.22 -23.24 0.02
N LYS A 18 29.95 -22.85 1.08
CA LYS A 18 30.00 -21.47 1.57
C LYS A 18 31.44 -21.02 1.79
N THR A 19 31.72 -19.74 1.52
CA THR A 19 33.06 -19.15 1.70
C THR A 19 33.38 -18.77 3.15
N THR A 20 32.44 -18.91 4.08
CA THR A 20 32.62 -18.56 5.50
C THR A 20 33.80 -19.29 6.11
N CYS A 21 33.95 -20.59 5.84
CA CYS A 21 35.05 -21.41 6.33
C CYS A 21 36.42 -20.86 5.89
N TYR A 22 36.56 -20.48 4.62
CA TYR A 22 37.81 -19.93 4.08
C TYR A 22 38.11 -18.51 4.55
N ILE A 23 37.10 -17.63 4.57
CA ILE A 23 37.25 -16.18 4.80
C ILE A 23 37.27 -15.83 6.29
N VAL A 24 36.31 -16.36 7.05
CA VAL A 24 36.11 -16.02 8.47
C VAL A 24 36.95 -16.95 9.34
N HIS A 25 36.74 -18.25 9.21
CA HIS A 25 37.42 -19.24 10.06
C HIS A 25 38.86 -19.51 9.64
N LYS A 26 39.29 -18.97 8.49
CA LYS A 26 40.65 -19.15 7.93
C LYS A 26 41.01 -20.62 7.63
N CYS A 27 40.02 -21.48 7.36
CA CYS A 27 40.25 -22.84 6.89
C CYS A 27 41.08 -22.85 5.59
N ARG A 28 42.00 -23.79 5.49
CA ARG A 28 42.88 -23.97 4.34
C ARG A 28 42.84 -25.41 3.80
N CYS A 29 41.82 -26.19 4.11
CA CYS A 29 41.58 -27.48 3.47
C CYS A 29 41.40 -27.35 1.95
N THR A 30 41.58 -28.45 1.21
CA THR A 30 41.50 -28.46 -0.25
C THR A 30 40.12 -28.01 -0.78
N PRO A 31 38.98 -28.46 -0.24
CA PRO A 31 37.65 -28.01 -0.69
C PRO A 31 37.45 -26.49 -0.53
N CYS A 32 37.81 -25.92 0.62
CA CYS A 32 37.70 -24.48 0.86
C CYS A 32 38.56 -23.65 -0.11
N ARG A 33 39.78 -24.10 -0.39
CA ARG A 33 40.68 -23.45 -1.35
C ARG A 33 40.11 -23.55 -2.77
N ALA A 34 39.67 -24.73 -3.19
CA ALA A 34 39.09 -24.97 -4.51
C ALA A 34 37.84 -24.09 -4.75
N LEU A 35 36.93 -24.02 -3.77
CA LEU A 35 35.74 -23.15 -3.85
C LEU A 35 36.13 -21.68 -4.01
N ASN A 36 37.08 -21.19 -3.20
CA ASN A 36 37.50 -19.79 -3.27
C ASN A 36 38.18 -19.44 -4.60
N VAL A 37 39.08 -20.32 -5.08
CA VAL A 37 39.74 -20.17 -6.40
C VAL A 37 38.71 -20.20 -7.53
N GLY A 38 37.77 -21.16 -7.51
CA GLY A 38 36.70 -21.26 -8.50
C GLY A 38 35.85 -19.98 -8.57
N ARG A 39 35.46 -19.43 -7.41
CA ARG A 39 34.73 -18.15 -7.34
C ARG A 39 35.52 -16.98 -7.88
N GLU A 40 36.81 -16.88 -7.56
CA GLU A 40 37.64 -15.76 -8.02
C GLU A 40 37.94 -15.84 -9.52
N ASN A 41 38.13 -17.05 -10.05
CA ASN A 41 38.25 -17.28 -11.49
C ASN A 41 36.95 -16.92 -12.23
N ALA A 42 35.79 -17.33 -11.72
CA ALA A 42 34.49 -16.96 -12.28
C ALA A 42 34.29 -15.43 -12.27
N ARG A 43 34.62 -14.77 -11.16
CA ARG A 43 34.60 -13.29 -11.06
C ARG A 43 35.53 -12.65 -12.08
N ARG A 44 36.77 -13.13 -12.22
CA ARG A 44 37.75 -12.62 -13.18
C ARG A 44 37.25 -12.75 -14.62
N ARG A 45 36.65 -13.90 -14.97
CA ARG A 45 36.02 -14.14 -16.28
C ARG A 45 34.87 -13.15 -16.53
N LEU A 46 33.95 -12.98 -15.58
CA LEU A 46 32.84 -12.03 -15.70
C LEU A 46 33.32 -10.59 -15.90
N LYS A 47 34.37 -10.17 -15.19
CA LYS A 47 34.98 -8.85 -15.37
C LYS A 47 35.60 -8.69 -16.77
N ALA A 48 36.35 -9.68 -17.23
CA ALA A 48 36.95 -9.68 -18.56
C ALA A 48 35.90 -9.59 -19.67
N TYR A 49 34.75 -10.23 -19.49
CA TYR A 49 33.62 -10.15 -20.43
C TYR A 49 32.73 -8.92 -20.25
N GLY A 50 33.03 -8.01 -19.31
CA GLY A 50 32.19 -6.85 -18.99
C GLY A 50 30.81 -7.19 -18.40
N ARG A 51 30.58 -8.45 -18.00
CA ARG A 51 29.30 -8.94 -17.45
C ARG A 51 29.26 -9.00 -15.93
N TYR A 52 30.25 -8.44 -15.25
CA TYR A 52 30.31 -8.48 -13.80
C TYR A 52 29.33 -7.46 -13.20
N ASP A 53 28.16 -7.94 -12.77
CA ASP A 53 27.23 -7.20 -11.93
C ASP A 53 27.47 -7.53 -10.45
N ASN A 54 27.79 -6.51 -9.65
CA ASN A 54 27.94 -6.66 -8.19
C ASN A 54 26.58 -6.57 -7.46
N GLY A 55 25.50 -6.32 -8.19
CA GLY A 55 24.14 -6.19 -7.70
C GLY A 55 23.89 -4.88 -6.94
N LEU A 56 24.83 -3.93 -6.95
CA LEU A 56 24.75 -2.69 -6.20
C LEU A 56 24.27 -1.53 -7.07
N VAL A 57 23.33 -0.76 -6.54
CA VAL A 57 22.77 0.45 -7.15
C VAL A 57 22.94 1.65 -6.22
N ALA A 58 22.79 2.86 -6.76
CA ALA A 58 22.86 4.09 -5.99
C ALA A 58 21.78 4.12 -4.89
N ALA A 59 22.18 4.47 -3.67
CA ALA A 59 21.28 4.52 -2.52
C ALA A 59 20.43 5.80 -2.44
N GLY A 60 20.75 6.82 -3.25
CA GLY A 60 20.11 8.14 -3.24
C GLY A 60 18.58 8.08 -3.41
N PRO A 61 18.05 7.42 -4.47
CA PRO A 61 16.61 7.32 -4.69
C PRO A 61 15.88 6.63 -3.53
N ALA A 62 16.43 5.52 -3.01
CA ALA A 62 15.85 4.82 -1.88
C ALA A 62 15.83 5.70 -0.62
N ARG A 63 16.89 6.49 -0.37
CA ARG A 63 16.93 7.42 0.77
C ARG A 63 15.91 8.55 0.64
N ALA A 64 15.80 9.16 -0.54
CA ALA A 64 14.80 10.19 -0.80
C ALA A 64 13.37 9.67 -0.58
N HIS A 65 13.10 8.44 -1.04
CA HIS A 65 11.82 7.77 -0.81
C HIS A 65 11.56 7.50 0.68
N LEU A 66 12.55 7.03 1.43
CA LEU A 66 12.43 6.85 2.88
C LEU A 66 12.10 8.16 3.60
N THR A 67 12.69 9.29 3.16
CA THR A 67 12.37 10.60 3.72
C THR A 67 10.92 10.99 3.40
N MET A 68 10.48 10.85 2.16
CA MET A 68 9.08 11.11 1.77
C MET A 68 8.08 10.29 2.60
N LEU A 69 8.34 9.01 2.81
CA LEU A 69 7.50 8.15 3.65
C LEU A 69 7.49 8.60 5.12
N ARG A 70 8.62 9.13 5.63
CA ARG A 70 8.68 9.71 6.98
C ARG A 70 7.91 11.00 7.11
N ASP A 71 7.97 11.86 6.10
CA ASP A 71 7.21 13.12 6.05
C ASP A 71 5.71 12.84 6.00
N TYR A 72 5.30 11.72 5.39
CA TYR A 72 3.93 11.20 5.46
C TYR A 72 3.56 10.64 6.86
N GLY A 73 4.53 10.40 7.75
CA GLY A 73 4.33 9.90 9.11
C GLY A 73 4.67 8.43 9.33
N MET A 74 5.25 7.74 8.34
CA MET A 74 5.69 6.35 8.51
C MET A 74 7.06 6.28 9.20
N GLY A 75 7.13 5.61 10.34
CA GLY A 75 8.40 5.35 11.03
C GLY A 75 9.30 4.38 10.25
N TYR A 76 10.62 4.52 10.36
CA TYR A 76 11.58 3.68 9.61
C TYR A 76 11.46 2.17 9.91
N LYS A 77 10.96 1.80 11.10
CA LYS A 77 10.67 0.40 11.47
C LYS A 77 9.45 -0.11 10.69
N THR A 78 8.39 0.69 10.61
CA THR A 78 7.19 0.40 9.82
C THR A 78 7.52 0.29 8.34
N ILE A 79 8.33 1.22 7.82
CA ILE A 79 8.79 1.17 6.42
C ILE A 79 9.60 -0.11 6.17
N ALA A 80 10.48 -0.51 7.09
CA ALA A 80 11.25 -1.75 6.97
C ALA A 80 10.34 -2.99 6.90
N ALA A 81 9.33 -3.04 7.77
CA ALA A 81 8.33 -4.12 7.77
C ALA A 81 7.54 -4.14 6.46
N ALA A 82 7.04 -2.98 6.00
CA ALA A 82 6.29 -2.86 4.75
C ALA A 82 7.12 -3.24 3.51
N ALA A 83 8.42 -2.91 3.50
CA ALA A 83 9.34 -3.28 2.42
C ALA A 83 9.86 -4.73 2.53
N GLY A 84 9.64 -5.43 3.64
CA GLY A 84 10.26 -6.75 3.88
C GLY A 84 11.79 -6.69 3.87
N VAL A 85 12.37 -5.64 4.47
CA VAL A 85 13.82 -5.44 4.59
C VAL A 85 14.23 -5.32 6.06
N GLY A 86 15.50 -5.58 6.36
CA GLY A 86 15.99 -5.47 7.75
C GLY A 86 15.95 -4.03 8.28
N ILE A 87 15.53 -3.86 9.54
CA ILE A 87 15.45 -2.54 10.22
C ILE A 87 16.79 -1.79 10.16
N THR A 88 17.91 -2.49 10.33
CA THR A 88 19.25 -1.88 10.25
C THR A 88 19.55 -1.30 8.87
N ALA A 89 19.01 -1.90 7.79
CA ALA A 89 19.22 -1.41 6.44
C ALA A 89 18.54 -0.05 6.20
N THR A 90 17.27 0.11 6.62
CA THR A 90 16.55 1.38 6.52
C THR A 90 17.14 2.43 7.47
N ARG A 91 17.45 2.05 8.72
CA ARG A 91 18.09 2.93 9.70
C ARG A 91 19.43 3.46 9.20
N THR A 92 20.29 2.59 8.68
CA THR A 92 21.61 2.96 8.16
C THR A 92 21.52 3.81 6.88
N LEU A 93 20.48 3.62 6.08
CA LEU A 93 20.24 4.47 4.90
C LEU A 93 19.86 5.91 5.28
N LEU A 94 19.11 6.08 6.37
CA LEU A 94 18.65 7.37 6.87
C LEU A 94 19.71 8.10 7.70
N TYR A 95 20.30 7.40 8.67
CA TYR A 95 21.16 8.02 9.69
C TYR A 95 22.65 7.69 9.53
N GLY A 96 23.01 6.87 8.53
CA GLY A 96 24.38 6.40 8.35
C GLY A 96 24.75 5.25 9.27
N ARG A 97 26.01 4.80 9.15
CA ARG A 97 26.53 3.66 9.91
C ARG A 97 26.60 3.95 11.40
N GLU A 98 26.16 3.00 12.21
CA GLU A 98 26.55 2.94 13.62
C GLU A 98 27.80 2.07 13.71
N ASP A 99 28.96 2.71 13.62
CA ASP A 99 30.20 2.09 14.04
C ASP A 99 30.43 2.49 15.49
N TYR A 100 30.19 1.56 16.41
CA TYR A 100 30.53 1.68 17.83
C TYR A 100 31.32 0.44 18.24
N LYS A 101 32.42 0.66 18.97
CA LYS A 101 33.22 -0.41 19.56
C LYS A 101 33.61 0.02 20.98
N ASP A 102 33.30 -0.82 21.96
CA ASP A 102 33.63 -0.59 23.38
C ASP A 102 33.13 0.79 23.91
N GLY A 103 31.94 1.21 23.47
CA GLY A 103 31.34 2.51 23.85
C GLY A 103 31.90 3.73 23.09
N VAL A 104 32.91 3.54 22.24
CA VAL A 104 33.54 4.61 21.47
C VAL A 104 33.03 4.60 20.03
N GLN A 105 32.73 5.79 19.49
CA GLN A 105 32.38 5.97 18.08
C GLN A 105 33.55 5.58 17.18
N GLY A 106 33.29 4.65 16.27
CA GLY A 106 34.25 4.23 15.26
C GLY A 106 34.42 5.28 14.15
N PRO A 107 35.47 5.14 13.33
CA PRO A 107 35.86 6.16 12.35
C PRO A 107 34.87 6.37 11.18
N ARG A 108 33.89 5.47 11.00
CA ARG A 108 32.86 5.61 9.95
C ARG A 108 31.47 5.84 10.53
N HIS A 109 31.37 6.18 11.81
CA HIS A 109 30.09 6.55 12.42
C HIS A 109 29.46 7.71 11.64
N GLY A 110 28.17 7.59 11.31
CA GLY A 110 27.43 8.57 10.51
C GLY A 110 27.68 8.50 8.99
N GLU A 111 28.60 7.66 8.51
CA GLU A 111 28.85 7.53 7.07
C GLU A 111 27.61 6.97 6.37
N VAL A 112 27.04 7.74 5.44
CA VAL A 112 25.87 7.32 4.66
C VAL A 112 26.26 6.32 3.57
N LYS A 113 25.48 5.24 3.44
CA LYS A 113 25.73 4.26 2.37
C LYS A 113 25.52 4.89 1.00
N LYS A 114 26.54 4.84 0.14
CA LYS A 114 26.48 5.30 -1.25
C LYS A 114 25.75 4.31 -2.16
N GLN A 115 25.88 3.02 -1.86
CA GLN A 115 25.30 1.93 -2.64
C GLN A 115 24.59 0.89 -1.78
N ILE A 116 23.57 0.28 -2.34
CA ILE A 116 22.76 -0.81 -1.73
C ILE A 116 22.45 -1.88 -2.78
N LEU A 117 22.03 -3.07 -2.34
CA LEU A 117 21.58 -4.11 -3.25
C LEU A 117 20.35 -3.66 -4.03
N ARG A 118 20.33 -3.98 -5.33
CA ARG A 118 19.23 -3.68 -6.27
C ARG A 118 17.87 -4.12 -5.74
N GLU A 119 17.81 -5.33 -5.20
CA GLU A 119 16.59 -5.89 -4.60
C GLU A 119 16.11 -5.07 -3.40
N THR A 120 17.02 -4.65 -2.51
CA THR A 120 16.67 -3.79 -1.37
C THR A 120 16.16 -2.43 -1.84
N ALA A 121 16.77 -1.85 -2.87
CA ALA A 121 16.31 -0.58 -3.45
C ALA A 121 14.89 -0.73 -4.02
N ALA A 122 14.65 -1.77 -4.83
CA ALA A 122 13.34 -2.03 -5.42
C ALA A 122 12.25 -2.22 -4.36
N ARG A 123 12.53 -3.00 -3.31
CA ARG A 123 11.59 -3.22 -2.19
C ARG A 123 11.26 -1.94 -1.44
N ILE A 124 12.26 -1.08 -1.16
CA ILE A 124 12.03 0.20 -0.49
C ILE A 124 11.17 1.11 -1.38
N LEU A 125 11.51 1.22 -2.67
CA LEU A 125 10.80 2.08 -3.63
C LEU A 125 9.36 1.60 -3.89
N ALA A 126 9.07 0.31 -3.74
CA ALA A 126 7.73 -0.25 -3.90
C ALA A 126 6.76 0.12 -2.76
N VAL A 127 7.26 0.56 -1.59
CA VAL A 127 6.40 0.94 -0.47
C VAL A 127 5.65 2.22 -0.79
N LYS A 128 4.31 2.16 -0.72
CA LYS A 128 3.42 3.31 -0.90
C LYS A 128 3.01 3.89 0.46
N PRO A 129 2.85 5.22 0.56
CA PRO A 129 2.27 5.86 1.75
C PRO A 129 0.78 5.52 1.82
N GLU A 130 0.40 4.72 2.81
CA GLU A 130 -0.99 4.29 3.00
C GLU A 130 -1.41 4.50 4.45
N LEU A 131 -2.71 4.80 4.65
CA LEU A 131 -3.31 5.05 5.96
C LEU A 131 -3.06 3.88 6.95
N LYS A 132 -3.03 2.63 6.46
CA LYS A 132 -2.81 1.42 7.29
C LYS A 132 -1.46 1.40 8.01
N TRP A 133 -0.47 2.13 7.48
CA TRP A 133 0.88 2.18 8.05
C TRP A 133 1.09 3.29 9.08
N LEU A 134 0.12 4.20 9.21
CA LEU A 134 0.24 5.34 10.13
C LEU A 134 -0.04 4.92 11.57
N GLY A 135 0.71 5.51 12.50
CA GLY A 135 0.44 5.36 13.94
C GLY A 135 -0.89 6.00 14.34
N ASP A 136 -1.52 5.46 15.37
CA ASP A 136 -2.91 5.80 15.76
C ASP A 136 -3.16 7.30 15.96
N ARG A 137 -2.21 7.99 16.60
CA ARG A 137 -2.32 9.41 16.97
C ARG A 137 -1.64 10.35 15.96
N ILE A 138 -1.53 9.93 14.70
CA ILE A 138 -1.10 10.82 13.62
C ILE A 138 -2.34 11.53 13.06
N PRO A 139 -2.37 12.87 13.01
CA PRO A 139 -3.48 13.59 12.38
C PRO A 139 -3.41 13.43 10.86
N VAL A 140 -4.50 12.99 10.25
CA VAL A 140 -4.66 12.85 8.80
C VAL A 140 -5.78 13.76 8.29
N ASP A 141 -5.86 13.92 6.97
CA ASP A 141 -6.99 14.61 6.34
C ASP A 141 -8.32 13.91 6.70
N GLY A 142 -9.26 14.70 7.22
CA GLY A 142 -10.58 14.25 7.64
C GLY A 142 -11.58 14.12 6.50
N LEU A 143 -11.30 14.65 5.30
CA LEU A 143 -12.28 14.72 4.20
C LEU A 143 -12.87 13.35 3.85
N GLY A 144 -12.03 12.34 3.62
CA GLY A 144 -12.50 10.98 3.30
C GLY A 144 -13.28 10.32 4.44
N THR A 145 -12.94 10.63 5.69
CA THR A 145 -13.64 10.13 6.90
C THR A 145 -15.03 10.77 6.99
N THR A 146 -15.07 12.10 6.84
CA THR A 146 -16.28 12.91 6.82
C THR A 146 -17.25 12.41 5.75
N ARG A 147 -16.80 12.27 4.49
CA ARG A 147 -17.65 11.80 3.39
C ARG A 147 -18.25 10.42 3.63
N ARG A 148 -17.45 9.48 4.16
CA ARG A 148 -17.93 8.12 4.50
C ARG A 148 -19.01 8.13 5.56
N LEU A 149 -18.80 8.86 6.66
CA LEU A 149 -19.79 8.99 7.72
C LEU A 149 -21.08 9.66 7.21
N GLN A 150 -20.96 10.74 6.43
CA GLN A 150 -22.09 11.42 5.81
C GLN A 150 -22.88 10.50 4.88
N ALA A 151 -22.19 9.68 4.10
CA ALA A 151 -22.79 8.70 3.21
C ALA A 151 -23.54 7.59 3.98
N LEU A 152 -22.98 7.08 5.08
CA LEU A 152 -23.69 6.13 5.95
C LEU A 152 -24.96 6.75 6.56
N VAL A 153 -24.91 8.02 6.96
CA VAL A 153 -26.10 8.74 7.43
C VAL A 153 -27.14 8.88 6.32
N ALA A 154 -26.71 9.10 5.06
CA ALA A 154 -27.59 9.21 3.91
C ALA A 154 -28.32 7.90 3.53
N ILE A 155 -27.82 6.73 3.97
CA ILE A 155 -28.53 5.44 3.87
C ILE A 155 -29.27 5.05 5.16
N GLY A 156 -29.30 5.95 6.15
CA GLY A 156 -30.16 5.84 7.33
C GLY A 156 -29.45 5.44 8.63
N TRP A 157 -28.12 5.27 8.65
CA TRP A 157 -27.39 5.07 9.90
C TRP A 157 -27.39 6.36 10.75
N SER A 158 -28.03 6.32 11.92
CA SER A 158 -28.00 7.48 12.82
C SER A 158 -26.61 7.66 13.45
N GLN A 159 -26.23 8.91 13.74
CA GLN A 159 -24.93 9.21 14.35
C GLN A 159 -24.71 8.43 15.65
N SER A 160 -25.75 8.29 16.49
CA SER A 160 -25.65 7.50 17.73
C SER A 160 -25.42 6.01 17.48
N LYS A 161 -25.94 5.42 16.39
CA LYS A 161 -25.65 4.03 16.03
C LYS A 161 -24.20 3.89 15.54
N LEU A 162 -23.73 4.83 14.72
CA LEU A 162 -22.35 4.86 14.24
C LEU A 162 -21.34 5.02 15.40
N GLU A 163 -21.67 5.84 16.40
CA GLU A 163 -20.84 6.00 17.62
C GLU A 163 -20.66 4.70 18.39
N VAL A 164 -21.76 3.97 18.60
CA VAL A 164 -21.74 2.68 19.27
C VAL A 164 -20.90 1.67 18.49
N LEU A 165 -21.05 1.62 17.17
CA LEU A 165 -20.28 0.70 16.32
C LEU A 165 -18.78 1.01 16.29
N LEU A 166 -18.42 2.30 16.34
CA LEU A 166 -17.01 2.73 16.39
C LEU A 166 -16.39 2.63 17.79
N GLY A 167 -17.19 2.32 18.82
CA GLY A 167 -16.73 2.30 20.21
C GLY A 167 -16.31 3.69 20.72
N THR A 168 -16.76 4.76 20.06
CA THR A 168 -16.45 6.15 20.44
C THR A 168 -17.60 6.72 21.27
N GLY A 169 -17.30 7.38 22.39
CA GLY A 169 -18.32 8.01 23.24
C GLY A 169 -19.17 9.05 22.49
N THR A 170 -20.41 9.22 22.94
CA THR A 170 -21.55 9.91 22.28
C THR A 170 -21.36 11.41 21.94
N THR A 171 -20.25 12.00 22.37
CA THR A 171 -19.97 13.44 22.20
C THR A 171 -19.04 13.70 21.00
N SER A 172 -18.49 12.66 20.36
CA SER A 172 -17.44 12.81 19.35
C SER A 172 -17.97 12.90 17.92
N MET A 173 -19.09 12.25 17.56
CA MET A 173 -19.43 12.04 16.15
C MET A 173 -19.82 13.30 15.41
N GLY A 174 -20.59 14.18 16.05
CA GLY A 174 -20.99 15.45 15.46
C GLY A 174 -19.79 16.33 15.10
N ARG A 175 -18.67 16.19 15.82
CA ARG A 175 -17.41 16.86 15.47
C ARG A 175 -16.65 16.09 14.39
N THR A 176 -16.55 14.77 14.50
CA THR A 176 -15.82 13.93 13.55
C THR A 176 -16.38 14.07 12.12
N ILE A 177 -17.70 14.14 11.97
CA ILE A 177 -18.39 14.22 10.67
C ILE A 177 -18.23 15.57 9.95
N THR A 178 -17.61 16.56 10.59
CA THR A 178 -17.32 17.87 10.00
C THR A 178 -15.88 18.31 10.23
N SER A 179 -15.00 17.42 10.70
CA SER A 179 -13.62 17.78 11.04
C SER A 179 -12.71 17.70 9.82
N ASP A 180 -11.89 18.72 9.62
CA ASP A 180 -10.85 18.73 8.56
C ASP A 180 -9.69 17.79 8.89
N ARG A 181 -9.54 17.43 10.17
CA ARG A 181 -8.47 16.54 10.65
C ARG A 181 -9.04 15.50 11.59
N VAL A 182 -8.59 14.26 11.43
CA VAL A 182 -8.94 13.14 12.31
C VAL A 182 -7.70 12.32 12.65
N TRP A 183 -7.77 11.54 13.71
CA TRP A 183 -6.71 10.58 14.03
C TRP A 183 -6.70 9.44 12.99
N ALA A 184 -5.51 8.98 12.62
CA ALA A 184 -5.36 7.85 11.68
C ALA A 184 -6.05 6.57 12.17
N SER A 185 -6.17 6.37 13.49
CA SER A 185 -6.99 5.27 14.04
C SER A 185 -8.47 5.43 13.74
N THR A 186 -9.02 6.63 13.93
CA THR A 186 -10.43 6.94 13.60
C THR A 186 -10.69 6.80 12.10
N ALA A 187 -9.81 7.31 11.25
CA ALA A 187 -9.95 7.18 9.80
C ALA A 187 -9.97 5.70 9.38
N ARG A 188 -9.10 4.84 9.95
CA ARG A 188 -9.12 3.40 9.68
C ARG A 188 -10.40 2.74 10.14
N ALA A 189 -10.83 2.99 11.37
CA ALA A 189 -12.07 2.43 11.91
C ALA A 189 -13.30 2.83 11.07
N VAL A 190 -13.34 4.07 10.55
CA VAL A 190 -14.41 4.52 9.65
C VAL A 190 -14.32 3.89 8.27
N VAL A 191 -13.11 3.66 7.73
CA VAL A 191 -12.94 2.91 6.48
C VAL A 191 -13.48 1.50 6.64
N ASP A 192 -13.10 0.80 7.71
CA ASP A 192 -13.54 -0.58 7.97
C ASP A 192 -15.06 -0.64 8.16
N LEU A 193 -15.63 0.27 8.95
CA LEU A 193 -17.08 0.36 9.16
C LEU A 193 -17.83 0.67 7.86
N TYR A 194 -17.29 1.57 7.03
CA TYR A 194 -17.91 1.92 5.76
C TYR A 194 -17.90 0.73 4.80
N ASP A 195 -16.78 0.02 4.70
CA ASP A 195 -16.65 -1.16 3.84
C ASP A 195 -17.67 -2.26 4.24
N GLU A 196 -18.06 -2.35 5.52
CA GLU A 196 -19.11 -3.26 6.00
C GLU A 196 -20.53 -2.76 5.68
N LEU A 197 -20.81 -1.47 5.86
CA LEU A 197 -22.17 -0.94 5.93
C LEU A 197 -22.66 -0.21 4.67
N TRP A 198 -21.79 0.09 3.70
CA TRP A 198 -22.12 0.99 2.59
C TRP A 198 -23.33 0.56 1.75
N ASN A 199 -23.65 -0.73 1.68
CA ASN A 199 -24.82 -1.28 0.96
C ASN A 199 -25.91 -1.84 1.89
N THR A 200 -25.74 -1.70 3.20
CA THR A 200 -26.62 -2.32 4.19
C THR A 200 -27.26 -1.24 5.05
N PRO A 201 -28.55 -0.92 4.86
CA PRO A 201 -29.25 0.01 5.74
C PRO A 201 -29.42 -0.61 7.13
N PRO A 202 -29.51 0.20 8.20
CA PRO A 202 -29.73 -0.34 9.53
C PRO A 202 -31.13 -0.98 9.64
N ALA A 203 -31.27 -1.91 10.59
CA ALA A 203 -32.58 -2.42 10.98
C ALA A 203 -33.51 -1.26 11.35
N HIS A 204 -34.73 -1.30 10.79
CA HIS A 204 -35.74 -0.24 10.90
C HIS A 204 -37.16 -0.81 10.99
N THR A 205 -37.33 -2.03 11.50
CA THR A 205 -38.66 -2.64 11.65
C THR A 205 -39.33 -2.22 12.96
N ALA A 206 -38.58 -2.09 14.05
CA ALA A 206 -39.09 -1.66 15.35
C ALA A 206 -39.40 -0.14 15.38
N PRO A 207 -40.39 0.33 16.16
CA PRO A 207 -40.79 1.75 16.18
C PRO A 207 -39.64 2.72 16.46
N ARG A 208 -38.78 2.43 17.45
CA ARG A 208 -37.64 3.28 17.81
C ARG A 208 -36.61 3.36 16.67
N ASP A 209 -36.38 2.23 16.00
CA ASP A 209 -35.45 2.15 14.88
C ASP A 209 -35.97 2.90 13.66
N ARG A 210 -37.26 2.79 13.34
CA ARG A 210 -37.92 3.59 12.29
C ARG A 210 -37.71 5.08 12.49
N VAL A 211 -37.91 5.57 13.72
CA VAL A 211 -37.72 6.98 14.04
C VAL A 211 -36.26 7.40 13.83
N SER A 212 -35.30 6.60 14.30
CA SER A 212 -33.87 6.90 14.12
C SER A 212 -33.44 6.91 12.65
N PHE A 213 -33.95 5.95 11.87
CA PHE A 213 -33.71 5.82 10.44
C PHE A 213 -34.24 7.03 9.66
N GLN A 214 -35.52 7.37 9.87
CA GLN A 214 -36.14 8.52 9.19
C GLN A 214 -35.48 9.85 9.57
N ARG A 215 -35.05 10.01 10.83
CA ARG A 215 -34.28 11.19 11.26
C ARG A 215 -32.93 11.29 10.56
N ALA A 216 -32.20 10.18 10.42
CA ALA A 216 -30.92 10.16 9.71
C ALA A 216 -31.09 10.55 8.23
N LEU A 217 -32.08 9.96 7.54
CA LEU A 217 -32.38 10.31 6.15
C LEU A 217 -32.76 11.78 5.99
N ARG A 218 -33.63 12.31 6.85
CA ARG A 218 -34.00 13.72 6.83
C ARG A 218 -32.79 14.63 7.06
N TYR A 219 -31.96 14.30 8.04
CA TYR A 219 -30.77 15.08 8.38
C TYR A 219 -29.76 15.14 7.24
N ALA A 220 -29.53 14.01 6.56
CA ALA A 220 -28.69 13.94 5.36
C ALA A 220 -29.26 14.76 4.20
N ARG A 221 -30.58 14.67 3.95
CA ARG A 221 -31.26 15.44 2.88
C ARG A 221 -31.17 16.94 3.09
N GLU A 222 -31.42 17.41 4.31
CA GLU A 222 -31.31 18.84 4.67
C GLU A 222 -29.90 19.39 4.42
N ARG A 223 -28.88 18.53 4.54
CA ARG A 223 -27.45 18.88 4.32
C ARG A 223 -26.92 18.47 2.96
N ARG A 224 -27.77 17.92 2.09
CA ARG A 224 -27.42 17.41 0.75
C ARG A 224 -26.26 16.42 0.78
N TRP A 225 -26.20 15.57 1.80
CA TRP A 225 -25.21 14.51 1.88
C TRP A 225 -25.56 13.40 0.91
N LEU A 226 -24.59 13.02 0.08
CA LEU A 226 -24.76 11.98 -0.91
C LEU A 226 -24.64 10.58 -0.28
N PRO A 227 -25.47 9.61 -0.68
CA PRO A 227 -25.31 8.22 -0.30
C PRO A 227 -24.02 7.62 -0.90
N PRO A 228 -23.58 6.42 -0.47
CA PRO A 228 -22.41 5.74 -1.00
C PRO A 228 -22.37 5.63 -2.53
N MET A 229 -23.51 5.42 -3.18
CA MET A 229 -23.67 5.33 -4.65
C MET A 229 -23.74 6.69 -5.34
N GLY A 230 -23.92 7.76 -4.58
CA GLY A 230 -23.91 9.12 -5.12
C GLY A 230 -22.50 9.65 -5.34
N TRP A 231 -21.48 9.00 -4.80
CA TRP A 231 -20.07 9.36 -5.02
C TRP A 231 -19.47 8.56 -6.17
N ASP A 232 -18.68 9.24 -6.98
CA ASP A 232 -17.96 8.66 -8.12
C ASP A 232 -16.68 7.97 -7.65
N ASP A 233 -15.82 8.73 -6.96
CA ASP A 233 -14.78 8.22 -6.08
C ASP A 233 -14.76 9.06 -4.80
N ILE A 234 -15.28 8.48 -3.72
CA ILE A 234 -15.45 9.18 -2.44
C ILE A 234 -14.14 9.77 -1.89
N ASP A 235 -12.98 9.21 -2.27
CA ASP A 235 -11.66 9.66 -1.85
C ASP A 235 -11.04 10.70 -2.79
N LEU A 236 -11.30 10.61 -4.09
CA LEU A 236 -10.61 11.42 -5.11
C LEU A 236 -11.47 12.57 -5.68
N ASP A 237 -12.79 12.52 -5.53
CA ASP A 237 -13.68 13.56 -6.06
C ASP A 237 -13.36 14.92 -5.42
N VAL A 238 -13.18 15.97 -6.22
CA VAL A 238 -12.92 17.34 -5.70
C VAL A 238 -14.14 17.89 -4.96
N ALA A 239 -15.34 17.58 -5.46
CA ALA A 239 -16.62 17.97 -4.89
C ALA A 239 -17.64 16.85 -5.09
N PRO A 240 -18.73 16.80 -4.30
CA PRO A 240 -19.86 15.93 -4.59
C PRO A 240 -20.31 16.13 -6.05
N PRO A 241 -20.57 15.07 -6.83
CA PRO A 241 -21.07 15.23 -8.18
C PRO A 241 -22.36 16.03 -8.15
N VAL A 242 -22.45 17.00 -9.05
CA VAL A 242 -23.70 17.73 -9.30
C VAL A 242 -24.58 16.79 -10.11
N PRO A 243 -25.89 16.67 -9.84
CA PRO A 243 -26.78 15.94 -10.73
C PRO A 243 -26.75 16.63 -12.09
N GLU A 244 -26.00 16.05 -13.03
CA GLU A 244 -26.00 16.48 -14.42
C GLU A 244 -27.37 16.14 -15.01
N PRO A 245 -27.96 17.03 -15.83
CA PRO A 245 -29.13 16.66 -16.62
C PRO A 245 -28.77 15.38 -17.39
N VAL A 246 -29.70 14.42 -17.42
CA VAL A 246 -29.52 13.11 -18.07
C VAL A 246 -29.44 13.29 -19.59
N GLU A 247 -28.34 13.86 -20.07
CA GLU A 247 -27.86 13.60 -21.41
C GLU A 247 -27.30 12.17 -21.38
N GLY A 248 -27.60 11.39 -22.42
CA GLY A 248 -27.26 9.96 -22.46
C GLY A 248 -25.76 9.69 -22.29
N ILE A 249 -25.40 8.41 -22.16
CA ILE A 249 -23.99 7.99 -22.07
C ILE A 249 -23.24 8.45 -23.33
N ASP A 250 -22.20 9.28 -23.17
CA ASP A 250 -21.27 9.55 -24.27
C ASP A 250 -20.40 8.30 -24.51
N VAL A 251 -20.81 7.51 -25.49
CA VAL A 251 -20.12 6.27 -25.89
C VAL A 251 -18.66 6.53 -26.31
N ASN A 252 -18.33 7.71 -26.81
CA ASN A 252 -16.95 8.05 -27.17
C ASN A 252 -16.12 8.33 -25.92
N ALA A 253 -16.68 9.04 -24.92
CA ALA A 253 -16.02 9.25 -23.64
C ALA A 253 -15.71 7.92 -22.94
N VAL A 254 -16.67 6.97 -22.95
CA VAL A 254 -16.47 5.61 -22.42
C VAL A 254 -15.36 4.89 -23.19
N ALA A 255 -15.42 4.87 -24.53
CA ALA A 255 -14.41 4.20 -25.35
C ALA A 255 -12.99 4.76 -25.12
N LEU A 256 -12.85 6.09 -25.04
CA LEU A 256 -11.58 6.75 -24.74
C LEU A 256 -11.03 6.33 -23.37
N ALA A 257 -11.86 6.36 -22.33
CA ALA A 257 -11.45 5.94 -20.99
C ALA A 257 -11.07 4.45 -20.93
N VAL A 258 -11.83 3.59 -21.62
CA VAL A 258 -11.52 2.16 -21.77
C VAL A 258 -10.19 1.94 -22.49
N HIS A 259 -9.83 2.81 -23.44
CA HIS A 259 -8.52 2.82 -24.09
C HIS A 259 -7.39 3.41 -23.25
N GLY A 260 -7.71 4.10 -22.15
CA GLY A 260 -6.76 4.61 -21.14
C GLY A 260 -6.51 6.11 -21.26
N ASP A 261 -7.27 6.79 -22.11
CA ASP A 261 -7.25 8.24 -22.22
C ASP A 261 -7.86 8.90 -20.99
N HIS A 262 -7.34 10.07 -20.65
CA HIS A 262 -7.78 10.81 -19.47
C HIS A 262 -9.02 11.64 -19.80
N VAL A 263 -10.19 11.05 -19.60
CA VAL A 263 -11.49 11.70 -19.79
C VAL A 263 -12.23 11.74 -18.45
N ARG A 264 -12.91 12.86 -18.19
CA ARG A 264 -13.81 12.95 -17.04
C ARG A 264 -15.10 12.23 -17.40
N LEU A 265 -15.34 11.09 -16.76
CA LEU A 265 -16.57 10.32 -16.93
C LEU A 265 -17.65 10.79 -15.97
N SER A 266 -18.88 10.82 -16.45
CA SER A 266 -20.07 10.87 -15.60
C SER A 266 -20.24 9.56 -14.82
N ALA A 267 -21.12 9.57 -13.80
CA ALA A 267 -21.41 8.40 -13.00
C ALA A 267 -21.98 7.22 -13.83
N LEU A 268 -22.75 7.52 -14.89
CA LEU A 268 -23.30 6.51 -15.80
C LEU A 268 -22.22 5.96 -16.75
N GLU A 269 -21.40 6.84 -17.32
CA GLU A 269 -20.29 6.45 -18.19
C GLU A 269 -19.25 5.60 -17.47
N ARG A 270 -18.95 5.90 -16.20
CA ARG A 270 -18.03 5.09 -15.40
C ARG A 270 -18.56 3.68 -15.17
N ARG A 271 -19.86 3.52 -14.90
CA ARG A 271 -20.49 2.19 -14.78
C ARG A 271 -20.40 1.42 -16.09
N ALA A 272 -20.64 2.08 -17.22
CA ALA A 272 -20.49 1.48 -18.54
C ALA A 272 -19.03 1.05 -18.81
N ALA A 273 -18.05 1.91 -18.50
CA ALA A 273 -16.63 1.61 -18.66
C ALA A 273 -16.17 0.43 -17.78
N VAL A 274 -16.64 0.37 -16.52
CA VAL A 274 -16.36 -0.76 -15.62
C VAL A 274 -16.98 -2.06 -16.15
N SER A 275 -18.22 -2.02 -16.64
CA SER A 275 -18.86 -3.19 -17.26
C SER A 275 -18.09 -3.68 -18.48
N GLU A 276 -17.67 -2.78 -19.36
CA GLU A 276 -16.93 -3.14 -20.58
C GLU A 276 -15.55 -3.72 -20.27
N LEU A 277 -14.81 -3.13 -19.32
CA LEU A 277 -13.51 -3.67 -18.89
C LEU A 277 -13.68 -5.00 -18.12
N TRP A 278 -14.78 -5.17 -17.41
CA TRP A 278 -15.13 -6.45 -16.78
C TRP A 278 -15.41 -7.52 -17.83
N ASP A 279 -16.14 -7.24 -18.91
CA ASP A 279 -16.37 -8.18 -20.02
C ASP A 279 -15.05 -8.61 -20.70
N ARG A 280 -14.07 -7.71 -20.73
CA ARG A 280 -12.70 -7.99 -21.18
C ARG A 280 -11.89 -8.86 -20.21
N ASN A 281 -12.49 -9.32 -19.11
CA ASN A 281 -11.86 -10.10 -18.03
C ASN A 281 -10.64 -9.41 -17.43
N TRP A 282 -10.73 -8.12 -17.11
CA TRP A 282 -9.67 -7.42 -16.38
C TRP A 282 -9.85 -7.56 -14.88
N SER A 283 -8.73 -7.58 -14.14
CA SER A 283 -8.75 -7.53 -12.68
C SER A 283 -9.27 -6.18 -12.18
N ASP A 284 -9.92 -6.13 -11.02
CA ASP A 284 -10.42 -4.87 -10.42
C ASP A 284 -9.28 -3.83 -10.25
N SER A 285 -8.05 -4.31 -10.02
CA SER A 285 -6.86 -3.44 -9.90
C SER A 285 -6.45 -2.85 -11.24
N LYS A 286 -6.51 -3.63 -12.32
CA LYS A 286 -6.22 -3.16 -13.68
C LYS A 286 -7.30 -2.21 -14.18
N VAL A 287 -8.57 -2.49 -13.90
CA VAL A 287 -9.68 -1.58 -14.19
C VAL A 287 -9.50 -0.25 -13.46
N ALA A 288 -9.13 -0.31 -12.18
CA ALA A 288 -8.88 0.87 -11.36
C ALA A 288 -7.71 1.72 -11.89
N GLU A 289 -6.62 1.08 -12.30
CA GLU A 289 -5.48 1.76 -12.93
C GLU A 289 -5.90 2.41 -14.25
N GLN A 290 -6.63 1.69 -15.10
CA GLN A 290 -7.09 2.16 -16.41
C GLN A 290 -7.97 3.41 -16.30
N LEU A 291 -8.95 3.37 -15.38
CA LEU A 291 -9.90 4.45 -15.17
C LEU A 291 -9.40 5.51 -14.17
N ARG A 292 -8.21 5.30 -13.58
CA ARG A 292 -7.59 6.16 -12.55
C ARG A 292 -8.50 6.43 -11.35
N ILE A 293 -9.21 5.40 -10.93
CA ILE A 293 -10.06 5.39 -9.73
C ILE A 293 -9.49 4.39 -8.72
N THR A 294 -10.05 4.36 -7.51
CA THR A 294 -9.63 3.38 -6.51
C THR A 294 -10.21 1.98 -6.82
N PRO A 295 -9.47 0.88 -6.52
CA PRO A 295 -10.01 -0.48 -6.63
C PRO A 295 -11.29 -0.71 -5.83
N ARG A 296 -11.47 0.03 -4.72
CA ARG A 296 -12.70 0.02 -3.93
C ARG A 296 -13.89 0.61 -4.70
N SER A 297 -13.69 1.67 -5.47
CA SER A 297 -14.75 2.22 -6.33
C SER A 297 -15.17 1.21 -7.40
N VAL A 298 -14.21 0.49 -7.99
CA VAL A 298 -14.49 -0.59 -8.96
C VAL A 298 -15.30 -1.73 -8.33
N LEU A 299 -14.87 -2.23 -7.17
CA LEU A 299 -15.58 -3.28 -6.43
C LEU A 299 -17.03 -2.88 -6.13
N ARG A 300 -17.24 -1.63 -5.72
CA ARG A 300 -18.54 -1.08 -5.38
C ARG A 300 -19.48 -1.04 -6.59
N ILE A 301 -18.99 -0.54 -7.73
CA ILE A 301 -19.73 -0.52 -8.99
C ILE A 301 -20.07 -1.94 -9.43
N ARG A 302 -19.14 -2.89 -9.33
CA ARG A 302 -19.41 -4.31 -9.64
C ARG A 302 -20.50 -4.90 -8.77
N GLN A 303 -20.49 -4.65 -7.46
CA GLN A 303 -21.51 -5.13 -6.53
C GLN A 303 -22.88 -4.48 -6.80
N GLU A 304 -22.92 -3.20 -7.17
CA GLU A 304 -24.14 -2.52 -7.63
C GLU A 304 -24.72 -3.17 -8.89
N LEU A 305 -23.86 -3.49 -9.88
CA LEU A 305 -24.24 -4.10 -11.15
C LEU A 305 -24.46 -5.63 -11.07
N GLY A 306 -24.20 -6.27 -9.92
CA GLY A 306 -24.29 -7.72 -9.76
C GLY A 306 -23.20 -8.51 -10.51
N LEU A 307 -22.06 -7.90 -10.80
CA LEU A 307 -20.95 -8.51 -11.54
C LEU A 307 -20.02 -9.31 -10.60
N PRO A 308 -19.90 -10.65 -10.74
CA PRO A 308 -19.04 -11.47 -9.88
C PRO A 308 -17.56 -11.24 -10.17
N ALA A 309 -16.68 -11.47 -9.19
CA ALA A 309 -15.23 -11.37 -9.39
C ALA A 309 -14.75 -12.47 -10.36
N HIS A 310 -13.81 -12.13 -11.23
CA HIS A 310 -13.18 -13.09 -12.14
C HIS A 310 -12.19 -14.00 -11.38
N ASP A 311 -12.07 -15.24 -11.84
CA ASP A 311 -11.12 -16.22 -11.32
C ASP A 311 -9.67 -15.77 -11.53
N GLN A 312 -8.87 -15.75 -10.46
CA GLN A 312 -7.47 -15.32 -10.49
C GLN A 312 -6.61 -16.16 -11.43
N ASP A 313 -6.86 -17.46 -11.53
CA ASP A 313 -6.11 -18.36 -12.41
C ASP A 313 -6.38 -18.08 -13.90
N ALA A 314 -7.57 -17.56 -14.21
CA ALA A 314 -7.94 -17.15 -15.56
C ALA A 314 -7.32 -15.79 -15.94
N LEU A 315 -7.18 -14.87 -14.97
CA LEU A 315 -6.57 -13.54 -15.17
C LEU A 315 -5.06 -13.63 -15.46
N ILE A 316 -4.34 -14.49 -14.72
CA ILE A 316 -2.88 -14.69 -14.87
C ILE A 316 -2.55 -15.22 -16.27
N LYS A 317 -3.36 -16.14 -16.80
CA LYS A 317 -3.15 -16.75 -18.14
C LYS A 317 -3.31 -15.75 -19.29
N ARG A 318 -3.96 -14.60 -19.08
CA ARG A 318 -4.29 -13.62 -20.13
C ARG A 318 -3.54 -12.29 -20.02
N CYS A 319 -2.54 -12.17 -19.12
CA CYS A 319 -1.89 -10.88 -18.81
C CYS A 319 -2.90 -9.77 -18.44
N ALA A 320 -4.00 -10.16 -17.80
CA ALA A 320 -5.09 -9.27 -17.36
C ALA A 320 -5.11 -9.04 -15.84
N ALA A 321 -4.10 -9.59 -15.15
CA ALA A 321 -3.82 -9.39 -13.73
C ALA A 321 -3.29 -7.98 -13.45
#